data_AF-A0A7H4MRL6-F1
#
_entry.id   AF-A0A7H4MRL6-F1
#
_cell.length_a   1.000
_cell.length_b   1.000
_cell.length_c   1.000
_cell.angle_alpha   90.00
_cell.angle_beta   90.00
_cell.angle_gamma   90.00
#
_symmetry.space_group_name_H-M   'P 1'
#
loop_
_entity.id
_entity.type
_entity.pdbx_description
1 polymer ?
#
loop_
_entity_poly.entity_id
_entity_poly.type
_entity_poly.pdbx_seq_one_letter_code
_entity_poly.pdbx_strand_id
1 'polypeptide(L)' 'MNNALGLVETKGLVGAIEAADAMVKSANVQLIGYEKIGSGLITVMVRGRRRCSESRR' A
#
# COMPACT_ATOMS: atom_id res chain seq x y z
N MET A 1 3.63 -19.90 -8.09
CA MET A 1 2.65 -19.00 -7.44
C MET A 1 3.37 -17.69 -7.11
N ASN A 2 3.28 -16.68 -7.98
CA ASN A 2 3.98 -15.41 -7.75
C ASN A 2 2.99 -14.40 -7.16
N ASN A 3 3.06 -14.16 -5.86
CA ASN A 3 2.31 -13.08 -5.22
C ASN A 3 2.99 -11.74 -5.57
N ALA A 4 2.22 -10.80 -6.10
CA ALA A 4 2.63 -9.43 -6.32
C ALA A 4 2.80 -8.70 -4.98
N LEU A 5 3.82 -7.85 -4.88
CA LEU A 5 4.00 -6.89 -3.79
C LEU A 5 3.66 -5.50 -4.33
N GLY A 6 2.88 -4.74 -3.58
CA GLY A 6 2.63 -3.32 -3.83
C GLY A 6 3.17 -2.48 -2.68
N LEU A 7 3.72 -1.32 -3.03
CA LEU A 7 4.27 -0.35 -2.10
C LEU A 7 3.66 1.02 -2.41
N VAL A 8 3.19 1.73 -1.38
CA VAL A 8 2.73 3.12 -1.52
C VAL A 8 3.37 3.96 -0.44
N GLU A 9 4.02 5.05 -0.85
CA GLU A 9 4.69 5.98 0.06
C GLU A 9 3.90 7.29 0.15
N THR A 10 3.67 7.75 1.37
CA THR A 10 2.91 8.97 1.65
C THR A 10 3.61 9.85 2.67
N LYS A 11 3.38 11.15 2.60
CA LYS A 11 3.74 12.09 3.66
C LYS A 11 2.65 12.11 4.73
N GLY A 12 2.98 11.63 5.92
CA GLY A 12 2.09 11.56 7.08
C GLY A 12 1.24 10.30 7.14
N LEU A 13 0.65 10.06 8.32
CA LEU A 13 -0.11 8.84 8.62
C LEU A 13 -1.49 8.81 7.99
N VAL A 14 -2.12 9.97 7.82
CA VAL A 14 -3.47 10.07 7.23
C VAL A 14 -3.47 9.55 5.80
N GLY A 15 -2.55 10.04 4.96
CA GLY A 15 -2.43 9.58 3.57
C GLY A 15 -2.10 8.09 3.47
N ALA A 16 -1.28 7.56 4.38
CA ALA A 16 -0.94 6.14 4.42
C ALA A 16 -2.19 5.27 4.68
N ILE A 17 -3.04 5.69 5.62
CA ILE A 17 -4.28 4.99 5.96
C ILE A 17 -5.27 5.04 4.79
N GLU A 18 -5.45 6.20 4.16
CA GLU A 18 -6.32 6.35 2.99
C GLU A 18 -5.86 5.47 1.82
N ALA A 19 -4.55 5.45 1.55
CA ALA A 19 -3.97 4.60 0.52
C ALA A 19 -4.19 3.11 0.83
N ALA A 20 -4.01 2.69 2.09
CA ALA A 20 -4.25 1.33 2.53
C ALA A 20 -5.71 0.91 2.33
N ASP A 21 -6.66 1.76 2.75
CA ASP A 21 -8.11 1.53 2.58
C ASP A 21 -8.51 1.43 1.10
N ALA A 22 -7.99 2.32 0.26
CA ALA A 22 -8.23 2.29 -1.17
C ALA A 22 -7.68 1.02 -1.84
N MET A 23 -6.48 0.56 -1.45
CA MET A 23 -5.84 -0.63 -2.01
C MET A 23 -6.61 -1.91 -1.69
N VAL A 24 -7.02 -2.12 -0.44
CA VAL A 24 -7.77 -3.33 -0.03
C VAL A 24 -9.19 -3.37 -0.58
N LYS A 25 -9.80 -2.21 -0.87
CA LYS A 25 -11.11 -2.12 -1.55
C LYS A 25 -11.01 -2.33 -3.06
N SER A 26 -9.90 -1.93 -3.68
CA SER A 26 -9.72 -1.99 -5.14
C SER A 26 -9.27 -3.35 -5.65
N ALA A 27 -8.63 -4.16 -4.81
CA ALA A 27 -8.08 -5.45 -5.19
C ALA A 27 -8.13 -6.47 -4.05
N ASN A 28 -8.13 -7.76 -4.38
CA ASN A 28 -7.99 -8.84 -3.40
C ASN A 28 -6.52 -8.96 -2.95
N VAL A 29 -6.09 -7.99 -2.15
CA VAL A 29 -4.76 -7.86 -1.56
C VAL A 29 -4.86 -7.84 -0.03
N GLN A 30 -3.83 -8.35 0.64
CA GLN A 30 -3.70 -8.26 2.08
C GLN A 30 -2.71 -7.17 2.45
N LEU A 31 -3.06 -6.35 3.43
CA LEU A 31 -2.15 -5.43 4.07
C LEU A 31 -1.11 -6.22 4.87
N ILE A 32 0.16 -6.03 4.52
CA ILE A 32 1.29 -6.66 5.22
C ILE A 32 1.68 -5.81 6.43
N GLY A 33 1.66 -4.49 6.25
CA GLY A 33 2.03 -3.53 7.30
C GLY A 33 2.33 -2.15 6.73
N TYR A 34 2.83 -1.28 7.60
CA TYR A 34 3.36 0.03 7.23
C TYR A 34 4.68 0.27 7.97
N GLU A 35 5.61 0.92 7.30
CA GLU A 35 6.92 1.25 7.84
C GLU A 35 7.13 2.76 7.88
N LYS A 36 7.72 3.24 8.99
CA LYS A 36 8.07 4.65 9.17
C LYS A 36 9.56 4.81 8.90
N ILE A 37 9.89 5.37 7.75
CA ILE A 37 11.26 5.55 7.26
C ILE A 37 11.90 6.88 7.71
N GLY A 38 11.13 7.75 8.38
CA GLY A 38 11.59 9.05 8.87
C GLY A 38 11.13 10.23 8.00
N SER A 39 11.42 11.47 8.42
CA SER A 39 11.02 12.70 7.71
C SER A 39 9.51 12.82 7.40
N GLY A 40 8.69 12.17 8.22
CA GLY A 40 7.24 12.09 8.00
C GLY A 40 6.82 11.19 6.84
N LEU A 41 7.73 10.41 6.25
CA LEU A 41 7.41 9.44 5.22
C LEU A 41 6.98 8.11 5.85
N ILE A 42 5.91 7.56 5.29
CA ILE A 42 5.33 6.29 5.71
C ILE A 42 5.08 5.47 4.45
N THR A 43 5.54 4.23 4.47
CA THR A 43 5.39 3.28 3.37
C THR A 43 4.42 2.19 3.76
N VAL A 44 3.39 1.97 2.96
CA VAL A 44 2.40 0.91 3.14
C VAL A 44 2.73 -0.25 2.20
N MET A 45 2.68 -1.47 2.72
CA MET A 45 3.02 -2.69 1.98
C MET A 45 1.80 -3.61 1.86
N VAL A 46 1.50 -4.06 0.64
CA VAL A 46 0.38 -4.97 0.36
C VAL A 46 0.81 -6.15 -0.52
N ARG A 47 0.17 -7.30 -0.37
CA ARG A 47 0.50 -8.55 -1.07
C ARG A 47 -0.75 -9.19 -1.66
N GLY A 48 -0.69 -9.64 -2.92
CA GLY A 48 -1.85 -10.28 -3.56
C GLY A 48 -1.50 -11.10 -4.79
N ARG A 49 -2.49 -11.83 -5.34
CA ARG A 49 -2.23 -12.88 -6.32
C ARG A 49 -1.82 -12.39 -7.70
N ARG A 50 -2.52 -11.41 -8.30
CA ARG A 50 -2.19 -10.88 -9.62
C ARG A 50 -2.73 -9.45 -9.71
N ARG A 51 -1.84 -8.46 -9.85
CA ARG A 51 -2.11 -7.01 -9.90
C ARG A 51 -2.40 -6.36 -8.53
N CYS A 52 -1.46 -5.56 -8.06
CA CYS A 52 -1.71 -4.49 -7.11
C CYS A 52 -2.11 -3.25 -7.90
N SER A 53 -3.17 -2.53 -7.52
CA SER A 53 -3.65 -1.36 -8.27
C SER A 53 -2.63 -0.22 -8.16
N GLU A 54 -1.88 0.01 -9.23
CA GLU A 54 -1.01 1.18 -9.37
C GLU A 54 -1.89 2.38 -9.74
N SER A 55 -2.10 3.28 -8.78
CA SER A 55 -2.90 4.49 -8.98
C SER A 55 -2.08 5.49 -9.79
N ARG A 56 -2.12 5.40 -11.13
CA ARG A 56 -1.70 6.50 -12.01
C ARG A 56 -2.80 7.56 -12.01
N ARG A 57 -2.76 8.47 -11.03
CA ARG A 57 -3.23 9.84 -11.17
C ARG A 57 -2.30 10.77 -10.43
#